data_AF-A0A8T4YF87-F1
#
_entry.id   AF-A0A8T4YF87-F1
#
_cell.length_a   1.000
_cell.length_b   1.000
_cell.length_c   1.000
_cell.angle_alpha   90.00
_cell.angle_beta   90.00
_cell.angle_gamma   90.00
#
_symmetry.space_group_name_H-M   'P 1'
#
loop_
_entity.id
_entity.type
_entity.pdbx_description
1 polymer ?
#
loop_
_entity_poly.entity_id
_entity_poly.type
_entity_poly.pdbx_seq_one_letter_code
_entity_poly.pdbx_strand_id
1 'polypeptide(L)'
;MGRARTVNKLPEDAKSLLYKLIEECSSSFEVARQYNEEASKHNWIKLSQPTIYRIIKHRRVELSRPSWDEYFMEMARLVAKRSTCLRKKVGAVLVKDRRVISTGYNGAPKGLPHCSETGCLREKLKVPEGERHEICLTPDTMVLTADGFKWISEIKVGEHVLTHGGVFAPVIRNFCRDYNGFVYVVKPRGLLPVSLTPEHPVLTIRTVKCERDRTTICKEVCGNKMKEKCGKPFEYYGEIWLAAKYLRCGDILVFPFNTKVCGIRELNLWNYVGKPPSTYYHILNARTEGKSYDYIMKTYGVNRSVAWHWIHGSAPSGHVVLRNGMLHSGASLSRDIPASVEVTDELLWLFGIYLAEGCVSGNQIAFGLNKRENSLVEHIMRIMREYFGLKPYVYEKKSSIILKYSSNILASAFSNILGSDSYTMRIAQELMLLPPSQQQHILRGWAQGDGHEYIYDTRIITASKVLALQMFQIALRLGKLPVIDHAPPRPPSVKSTSYRLIIRNNPR
;
A
#
# COMPACT_ATOMS: atom_id res chain seq x y z
N MET A 1 -39.36 12.50 39.58
CA MET A 1 -39.45 13.57 38.56
C MET A 1 -40.24 14.83 38.98
N GLY A 2 -40.47 15.13 40.27
CA GLY A 2 -41.14 16.38 40.71
C GLY A 2 -40.29 17.41 41.47
N ARG A 3 -38.98 17.15 41.69
CA ARG A 3 -38.25 17.67 42.86
C ARG A 3 -37.05 18.59 42.57
N ALA A 4 -36.66 18.76 41.30
CA ALA A 4 -35.78 19.84 40.83
C ALA A 4 -36.55 21.17 40.58
N ARG A 5 -37.89 21.15 40.62
CA ARG A 5 -38.73 22.29 40.25
C ARG A 5 -38.71 23.45 41.25
N THR A 6 -38.40 23.23 42.53
CA THR A 6 -38.45 24.32 43.52
C THR A 6 -37.20 25.18 43.48
N VAL A 7 -36.01 24.58 43.44
CA VAL A 7 -34.73 25.33 43.34
C VAL A 7 -34.62 26.02 41.97
N ASN A 8 -35.06 25.37 40.89
CA ASN A 8 -35.06 25.96 39.55
C ASN A 8 -35.99 27.18 39.40
N LYS A 9 -36.95 27.37 40.31
CA LYS A 9 -37.85 28.53 40.35
C LYS A 9 -37.27 29.70 41.14
N LEU A 10 -36.14 29.52 41.83
CA LEU A 10 -35.48 30.58 42.57
C LEU A 10 -34.66 31.46 41.61
N PRO A 11 -34.60 32.78 41.81
CA PRO A 11 -33.63 33.65 41.17
C PRO A 11 -32.19 33.19 41.45
N GLU A 12 -31.23 33.51 40.58
CA GLU A 12 -29.83 33.09 40.75
C GLU A 12 -29.21 33.60 42.06
N ASP A 13 -29.52 34.83 42.47
CA ASP A 13 -29.04 35.40 43.73
C ASP A 13 -29.56 34.60 44.94
N ALA A 14 -30.81 34.15 44.87
CA ALA A 14 -31.42 33.32 45.90
C ALA A 14 -30.83 31.90 45.92
N LYS A 15 -30.47 31.33 44.76
CA LYS A 15 -29.76 30.04 44.68
C LYS A 15 -28.36 30.14 45.28
N SER A 16 -27.64 31.20 44.94
CA SER A 16 -26.30 31.47 45.43
C SER A 16 -26.28 31.59 46.96
N LEU A 17 -27.19 32.39 47.53
CA LEU A 17 -27.34 32.50 48.99
C LEU A 17 -27.72 31.16 49.63
N LEU A 18 -28.68 30.44 49.05
CA LEU A 18 -29.10 29.13 49.57
C LEU A 18 -27.92 28.14 49.62
N TYR A 19 -27.10 28.07 48.57
CA TYR A 19 -25.95 27.18 48.54
C TYR A 19 -24.85 27.59 49.51
N LYS A 20 -24.60 28.90 49.66
CA LYS A 20 -23.68 29.43 50.66
C LYS A 20 -24.12 29.05 52.07
N LEU A 21 -25.40 29.28 52.41
CA LEU A 21 -25.94 28.91 53.73
C LEU A 21 -25.89 27.41 53.99
N ILE A 22 -26.08 26.56 52.97
CA ILE A 22 -25.95 25.10 53.09
C ILE A 22 -24.51 24.67 53.46
N GLU A 23 -23.50 25.43 53.05
CA GLU A 23 -22.09 25.15 53.37
C GLU A 23 -21.69 25.70 54.74
N GLU A 24 -22.25 26.85 55.14
CA GLU A 24 -21.88 27.56 56.37
C GLU A 24 -22.68 27.12 57.61
N CYS A 25 -23.94 26.72 57.44
CA CYS A 25 -24.82 26.41 58.58
C CYS A 25 -24.75 24.93 58.98
N SER A 26 -24.86 24.68 60.29
CA SER A 26 -24.75 23.33 60.88
C SER A 26 -26.04 22.51 60.77
N SER A 27 -27.19 23.14 60.54
CA SER A 27 -28.50 22.48 60.51
C SER A 27 -29.43 23.02 59.41
N SER A 28 -30.27 22.14 58.87
CA SER A 28 -31.32 22.52 57.91
C SER A 28 -32.34 23.54 58.46
N PHE A 29 -32.49 23.60 59.79
CA PHE A 29 -33.32 24.59 60.46
C PHE A 29 -32.70 25.98 60.37
N GLU A 30 -31.40 26.08 60.63
CA GLU A 30 -30.64 27.32 60.57
C GLU A 30 -30.60 27.91 59.15
N VAL A 31 -30.36 27.05 58.16
CA VAL A 31 -30.45 27.42 56.74
C VAL A 31 -31.85 27.95 56.40
N ALA A 32 -32.91 27.29 56.87
CA ALA A 32 -34.28 27.72 56.59
C ALA A 32 -34.64 29.05 57.25
N ARG A 33 -34.16 29.28 58.47
CA ARG A 33 -34.36 30.55 59.17
C ARG A 33 -33.68 31.69 58.42
N GLN A 34 -32.37 31.59 58.20
CA GLN A 34 -31.58 32.65 57.57
C GLN A 34 -32.01 32.92 56.13
N TYR A 35 -32.27 31.86 55.35
CA TYR A 35 -32.78 32.01 53.99
C TYR A 35 -34.14 32.70 53.94
N ASN A 36 -35.08 32.36 54.84
CA ASN A 36 -36.42 32.94 54.82
C ASN A 36 -36.48 34.38 55.36
N GLU A 37 -35.55 34.76 56.24
CA GLU A 37 -35.34 36.15 56.65
C GLU A 37 -34.98 37.01 55.43
N GLU A 38 -34.01 36.56 54.62
CA GLU A 38 -33.59 37.29 53.42
C GLU A 38 -34.62 37.22 52.30
N ALA A 39 -35.27 36.05 52.12
CA ALA A 39 -36.35 35.89 51.16
C ALA A 39 -37.53 36.85 51.42
N SER A 40 -37.78 37.21 52.68
CA SER A 40 -38.83 38.17 53.03
C SER A 40 -38.49 39.59 52.58
N LYS A 41 -37.21 39.98 52.64
CA LYS A 41 -36.73 41.31 52.21
C LYS A 41 -36.74 41.45 50.69
N HIS A 42 -36.42 40.37 49.98
CA HIS A 42 -36.27 40.36 48.52
C HIS A 42 -37.47 39.76 47.77
N ASN A 43 -38.58 39.48 48.47
CA ASN A 43 -39.80 38.86 47.93
C ASN A 43 -39.54 37.52 47.20
N TRP A 44 -38.60 36.72 47.70
CA TRP A 44 -38.30 35.38 47.17
C TRP A 44 -39.23 34.31 47.74
N ILE A 45 -39.29 33.17 47.05
CA ILE A 45 -40.07 32.01 47.50
C ILE A 45 -39.46 31.47 48.80
N LYS A 46 -40.24 31.52 49.89
CA LYS A 46 -39.84 30.93 51.17
C LYS A 46 -39.75 29.40 51.09
N LEU A 47 -38.76 28.83 51.75
CA LEU A 47 -38.49 27.40 51.78
C LEU A 47 -38.69 26.83 53.19
N SER A 48 -39.55 25.82 53.31
CA SER A 48 -39.73 25.11 54.59
C SER A 48 -38.46 24.34 55.00
N GLN A 49 -38.23 24.17 56.30
CA GLN A 49 -37.12 23.35 56.81
C GLN A 49 -37.08 21.92 56.21
N PRO A 50 -38.21 21.21 56.06
CA PRO A 50 -38.22 19.91 55.37
C PRO A 50 -37.79 20.00 53.90
N THR A 51 -38.11 21.09 53.20
CA THR A 51 -37.65 21.35 51.83
C THR A 51 -36.13 21.49 51.79
N ILE A 52 -35.57 22.30 52.69
CA ILE A 52 -34.13 22.53 52.76
C ILE A 52 -33.36 21.27 53.15
N TYR A 53 -33.85 20.51 54.15
CA TYR A 53 -33.26 19.23 54.51
C TYR A 53 -33.14 18.28 53.31
N ARG A 54 -34.19 18.22 52.46
CA ARG A 54 -34.18 17.41 51.24
C ARG A 54 -33.17 17.93 50.20
N ILE A 55 -33.02 19.26 50.05
CA ILE A 55 -32.04 19.88 49.15
C ILE A 55 -30.61 19.50 49.59
N ILE A 56 -30.30 19.64 50.87
CA ILE A 56 -28.98 19.27 51.44
C ILE A 56 -28.68 17.79 51.18
N LYS A 57 -29.65 16.91 51.47
CA LYS A 57 -29.49 15.45 51.27
C LYS A 57 -29.23 15.09 49.82
N HIS A 58 -29.91 15.74 48.86
CA HIS A 58 -29.71 15.47 47.43
C HIS A 58 -28.35 15.97 46.93
N ARG A 59 -27.93 17.17 47.33
CA ARG A 59 -26.64 17.76 46.92
C ARG A 59 -25.45 16.88 47.35
N ARG A 60 -25.51 16.28 48.55
CA ARG A 60 -24.49 15.32 49.01
C ARG A 60 -24.40 14.07 48.13
N VAL A 61 -25.52 13.57 47.61
CA VAL A 61 -25.55 12.39 46.73
C VAL A 61 -24.96 12.72 45.35
N GLU A 62 -25.22 13.92 44.82
CA GLU A 62 -24.61 14.37 43.55
C GLU A 62 -23.09 14.54 43.65
N LEU A 63 -22.58 15.08 44.76
CA LEU A 63 -21.13 15.23 44.99
C LEU A 63 -20.39 13.89 45.14
N SER A 64 -21.09 12.79 45.47
CA SER A 64 -20.48 11.45 45.63
C SER A 64 -20.41 10.61 44.36
N ARG A 65 -20.99 11.06 43.25
CA ARG A 65 -21.03 10.28 42.01
C ARG A 65 -19.86 10.69 41.12
N PRO A 66 -18.96 9.75 40.73
CA PRO A 66 -17.88 10.09 39.82
C PRO A 66 -18.45 10.59 38.49
N SER A 67 -17.77 11.58 37.92
CA SER A 67 -18.01 12.02 36.56
C SER A 67 -17.76 10.86 35.58
N TRP A 68 -18.28 10.99 34.35
CA TRP A 68 -18.02 9.99 33.32
C TRP A 68 -16.52 9.84 33.03
N ASP A 69 -15.78 10.94 32.99
CA ASP A 69 -14.34 10.91 32.73
C ASP A 69 -13.58 10.22 33.85
N GLU A 70 -13.91 10.50 35.12
CA GLU A 70 -13.33 9.80 36.27
C GLU A 70 -13.62 8.30 36.22
N TYR A 71 -14.88 7.94 35.99
CA TYR A 71 -15.31 6.54 35.86
C TYR A 71 -14.54 5.81 34.74
N PHE A 72 -14.43 6.40 33.55
CA PHE A 72 -13.71 5.79 32.42
C PHE A 72 -12.20 5.74 32.65
N MET A 73 -11.62 6.78 33.27
CA MET A 73 -10.20 6.81 33.59
C MET A 73 -9.82 5.82 34.70
N GLU A 74 -10.68 5.63 35.70
CA GLU A 74 -10.49 4.58 36.70
C GLU A 74 -10.52 3.18 36.08
N MET A 75 -11.42 2.93 35.13
CA MET A 75 -11.40 1.69 34.36
C MET A 75 -10.12 1.53 33.54
N ALA A 76 -9.63 2.59 32.89
CA ALA A 76 -8.36 2.53 32.16
C ALA A 76 -7.19 2.19 33.10
N ARG A 77 -7.14 2.79 34.30
CA ARG A 77 -6.13 2.47 35.33
C ARG A 77 -6.25 1.04 35.82
N LEU A 78 -7.46 0.52 36.01
CA LEU A 78 -7.70 -0.86 36.40
C LEU A 78 -7.19 -1.83 35.33
N VAL A 79 -7.53 -1.58 34.06
CA VAL A 79 -7.10 -2.40 32.91
C VAL A 79 -5.58 -2.36 32.75
N ALA A 80 -4.94 -1.22 32.99
CA ALA A 80 -3.49 -1.06 32.94
C ALA A 80 -2.74 -2.03 33.88
N LYS A 81 -3.34 -2.39 35.03
CA LYS A 81 -2.75 -3.34 35.99
C LYS A 81 -2.54 -4.73 35.40
N ARG A 82 -3.25 -5.09 34.32
CA ARG A 82 -3.06 -6.36 33.59
C ARG A 82 -1.87 -6.36 32.63
N SER A 83 -1.24 -5.21 32.40
CA SER A 83 -0.09 -5.09 31.49
C SER A 83 1.09 -5.95 31.95
N THR A 84 1.62 -6.76 31.03
CA THR A 84 2.81 -7.59 31.26
C THR A 84 4.11 -6.89 30.86
N CYS A 85 4.05 -5.63 30.44
CA CYS A 85 5.24 -4.87 30.06
C CYS A 85 6.07 -4.50 31.30
N LEU A 86 7.40 -4.61 31.23
CA LEU A 86 8.30 -4.24 32.33
C LEU A 86 8.47 -2.72 32.48
N ARG A 87 8.36 -1.97 31.38
CA ARG A 87 8.61 -0.51 31.35
C ARG A 87 7.41 0.36 31.69
N LYS A 88 6.27 0.11 31.04
CA LYS A 88 5.07 0.96 31.16
C LYS A 88 3.81 0.11 31.31
N LYS A 89 2.96 0.47 32.26
CA LYS A 89 1.64 -0.13 32.46
C LYS A 89 0.58 0.77 31.84
N VAL A 90 0.20 0.49 30.60
CA VAL A 90 -0.77 1.28 29.84
C VAL A 90 -2.09 0.52 29.75
N GLY A 91 -3.18 1.20 30.03
CA GLY A 91 -4.55 0.71 29.85
C GLY A 91 -5.37 1.73 29.08
N ALA A 92 -6.31 1.24 28.28
CA ALA A 92 -7.17 2.05 27.43
C ALA A 92 -8.61 1.51 27.49
N VAL A 93 -9.57 2.43 27.42
CA VAL A 93 -11.01 2.15 27.35
C VAL A 93 -11.56 2.94 26.18
N LEU A 94 -12.19 2.26 25.22
CA LEU A 94 -12.87 2.89 24.10
C LEU A 94 -14.34 3.07 24.48
N VAL A 95 -14.83 4.31 24.43
CA VAL A 95 -16.19 4.68 24.84
C VAL A 95 -16.92 5.35 23.68
N LYS A 96 -18.19 4.99 23.49
CA LYS A 96 -19.12 5.68 22.59
C LYS A 96 -20.46 5.83 23.30
N ASP A 97 -21.04 7.03 23.26
CA ASP A 97 -22.35 7.32 23.88
C ASP A 97 -22.43 6.88 25.35
N ARG A 98 -21.34 7.11 26.11
CA ARG A 98 -21.16 6.70 27.52
C ARG A 98 -21.21 5.18 27.75
N ARG A 99 -21.05 4.38 26.70
CA ARG A 99 -20.95 2.92 26.77
C ARG A 99 -19.53 2.49 26.42
N VAL A 100 -18.97 1.60 27.22
CA VAL A 100 -17.68 0.95 26.90
C VAL A 100 -17.89 0.01 25.72
N ILE A 101 -17.11 0.22 24.66
CA ILE A 101 -17.07 -0.62 23.45
C ILE A 101 -16.02 -1.72 23.63
N SER A 102 -14.83 -1.36 24.11
CA SER A 102 -13.75 -2.30 24.34
C SER A 102 -12.73 -1.75 25.33
N THR A 103 -11.90 -2.62 25.88
CA THR A 103 -10.80 -2.29 26.78
C THR A 103 -9.53 -3.00 26.34
N GLY A 104 -8.37 -2.39 26.54
CA GLY A 104 -7.08 -2.99 26.17
C GLY A 104 -5.94 -2.54 27.08
N TYR A 105 -4.89 -3.35 27.13
CA TYR A 105 -3.64 -3.02 27.81
C TYR A 105 -2.45 -3.41 26.94
N ASN A 106 -1.30 -2.79 27.18
CA ASN A 106 -0.07 -3.13 26.45
C ASN A 106 0.58 -4.41 27.01
N GLY A 107 1.17 -5.22 26.15
CA GLY A 107 1.83 -6.47 26.55
C GLY A 107 2.37 -7.25 25.35
N ALA A 108 2.92 -8.44 25.62
CA ALA A 108 3.28 -9.36 24.56
C ALA A 108 2.00 -9.87 23.87
N PRO A 109 1.98 -9.97 22.52
CA PRO A 109 0.88 -10.61 21.80
C PRO A 109 0.56 -12.00 22.33
N LYS A 110 -0.69 -12.43 22.15
CA LYS A 110 -1.16 -13.75 22.60
C LYS A 110 -0.27 -14.86 22.00
N GLY A 111 0.21 -15.77 22.86
CA GLY A 111 1.05 -16.91 22.45
C GLY A 111 2.56 -16.61 22.38
N LEU A 112 3.00 -15.38 22.70
CA LEU A 112 4.42 -15.05 22.83
C LEU A 112 4.85 -15.01 24.31
N PRO A 113 6.10 -15.39 24.62
CA PRO A 113 6.66 -15.25 25.96
C PRO A 113 6.58 -13.80 26.44
N HIS A 114 6.19 -13.60 27.69
CA HIS A 114 6.11 -12.26 28.26
C HIS A 114 7.51 -11.67 28.50
N CYS A 115 7.62 -10.33 28.53
CA CYS A 115 8.88 -9.65 28.87
C CYS A 115 9.38 -10.00 30.28
N SER A 116 8.49 -10.42 31.18
CA SER A 116 8.86 -10.94 32.52
C SER A 116 9.68 -12.22 32.46
N GLU A 117 9.52 -13.04 31.42
CA GLU A 117 10.25 -14.29 31.23
C GLU A 117 11.53 -14.09 30.42
N THR A 118 11.46 -13.23 29.40
CA THR A 118 12.55 -13.07 28.41
C THR A 118 13.41 -11.82 28.64
N GLY A 119 13.01 -10.95 29.58
CA GLY A 119 13.58 -9.61 29.78
C GLY A 119 13.09 -8.58 28.75
N CYS A 120 13.47 -7.31 28.94
CA CYS A 120 13.14 -6.22 28.02
C CYS A 120 14.39 -5.64 27.36
N LEU A 121 14.59 -5.91 26.06
CA LEU A 121 15.67 -5.33 25.26
C LEU A 121 15.64 -3.79 25.26
N ARG A 122 14.44 -3.21 25.17
CA ARG A 122 14.24 -1.76 25.19
C ARG A 122 14.68 -1.11 26.50
N GLU A 123 14.65 -1.84 27.61
CA GLU A 123 15.12 -1.39 28.92
C GLU A 123 16.64 -1.52 29.02
N LYS A 124 17.18 -2.69 28.65
CA LYS A 124 18.63 -2.96 28.61
C LYS A 124 19.38 -1.94 27.75
N LEU A 125 18.81 -1.55 26.62
CA LEU A 125 19.42 -0.64 25.64
C LEU A 125 19.03 0.83 25.84
N LYS A 126 18.35 1.18 26.94
CA LYS A 126 17.87 2.54 27.28
C LYS A 126 17.18 3.25 26.10
N VAL A 127 16.28 2.55 25.43
CA VAL A 127 15.62 3.02 24.21
C VAL A 127 14.60 4.12 24.53
N PRO A 128 14.68 5.32 23.91
CA PRO A 128 13.71 6.40 24.11
C PRO A 128 12.27 6.01 23.72
N GLU A 129 11.31 6.78 24.20
CA GLU A 129 9.89 6.55 23.91
C GLU A 129 9.56 6.86 22.45
N GLY A 130 8.74 6.02 21.81
CA GLY A 130 8.41 6.16 20.38
C GLY A 130 9.56 5.85 19.41
N GLU A 131 10.73 5.46 19.93
CA GLU A 131 11.92 5.15 19.12
C GLU A 131 12.28 3.67 19.16
N ARG A 132 13.08 3.24 18.18
CA ARG A 132 13.62 1.89 18.00
C ARG A 132 12.55 0.81 18.24
N HIS A 133 11.38 0.94 17.60
CA HIS A 133 10.44 -0.19 17.46
C HIS A 133 11.16 -1.22 16.58
N GLU A 134 11.86 -2.15 17.22
CA GLU A 134 12.88 -3.02 16.63
C GLU A 134 12.27 -3.97 15.58
N ILE A 135 12.01 -3.46 14.38
CA ILE A 135 11.40 -4.19 13.27
C ILE A 135 11.99 -3.58 12.00
N CYS A 136 13.12 -4.12 11.52
CA CYS A 136 13.78 -3.55 10.34
C CYS A 136 14.00 -4.62 9.26
N LEU A 137 13.87 -4.19 8.01
CA LEU A 137 14.33 -4.90 6.82
C LEU A 137 15.65 -4.28 6.37
N THR A 138 16.41 -4.96 5.52
CA THR A 138 17.60 -4.36 4.90
C THR A 138 17.19 -3.27 3.89
N PRO A 139 18.01 -2.22 3.67
CA PRO A 139 17.63 -1.06 2.86
C PRO A 139 17.32 -1.39 1.39
N ASP A 140 17.82 -2.51 0.88
CA ASP A 140 17.61 -3.04 -0.47
C ASP A 140 16.33 -3.91 -0.60
N THR A 141 15.57 -4.08 0.49
CA THR A 141 14.33 -4.85 0.46
C THR A 141 13.28 -4.14 -0.38
N MET A 142 12.78 -4.82 -1.41
CA MET A 142 11.73 -4.32 -2.30
C MET A 142 10.36 -4.45 -1.62
N VAL A 143 9.60 -3.35 -1.62
CA VAL A 143 8.25 -3.27 -1.10
C VAL A 143 7.31 -2.90 -2.25
N LEU A 144 6.17 -3.57 -2.34
CA LEU A 144 5.16 -3.23 -3.33
C LEU A 144 4.42 -1.97 -2.91
N THR A 145 4.54 -0.92 -3.71
CA THR A 145 3.81 0.35 -3.57
C THR A 145 2.69 0.46 -4.60
N ALA A 146 1.80 1.42 -4.44
CA ALA A 146 0.77 1.72 -5.43
C ALA A 146 1.36 2.13 -6.79
N ASP A 147 2.61 2.60 -6.84
CA ASP A 147 3.30 2.97 -8.08
C ASP A 147 4.25 1.85 -8.58
N GLY A 148 4.14 0.64 -8.02
CA GLY A 148 5.04 -0.48 -8.29
C GLY A 148 6.05 -0.74 -7.18
N PHE A 149 7.04 -1.60 -7.44
CA PHE A 149 8.05 -1.95 -6.43
C PHE A 149 9.06 -0.82 -6.23
N LYS A 150 9.32 -0.46 -4.97
CA LYS A 150 10.36 0.49 -4.56
C LYS A 150 11.22 -0.12 -3.46
N TRP A 151 12.47 0.33 -3.33
CA TRP A 151 13.28 -0.03 -2.17
C TRP A 151 12.67 0.58 -0.91
N ILE A 152 12.70 -0.16 0.19
CA ILE A 152 12.19 0.34 1.47
C ILE A 152 12.91 1.63 1.92
N SER A 153 14.17 1.79 1.53
CA SER A 153 14.97 3.00 1.77
C SER A 153 14.48 4.24 1.01
N GLU A 154 13.76 4.06 -0.11
CA GLU A 154 13.30 5.14 -0.99
C GLU A 154 11.84 5.53 -0.75
N ILE A 155 11.09 4.69 -0.05
CA ILE A 155 9.66 4.91 0.23
C ILE A 155 9.49 6.18 1.07
N LYS A 156 8.47 6.98 0.76
CA LYS A 156 8.20 8.26 1.45
C LYS A 156 6.87 8.23 2.20
N VAL A 157 6.76 9.07 3.22
CA VAL A 157 5.49 9.33 3.92
C VAL A 157 4.44 9.81 2.91
N GLY A 158 3.24 9.25 2.99
CA GLY A 158 2.12 9.47 2.07
C GLY A 158 2.06 8.48 0.89
N GLU A 159 3.16 7.81 0.54
CA GLU A 159 3.13 6.74 -0.45
C GLU A 159 2.33 5.55 0.07
N HIS A 160 1.68 4.81 -0.83
CA HIS A 160 0.83 3.69 -0.43
C HIS A 160 1.56 2.37 -0.62
N VAL A 161 1.58 1.50 0.39
CA VAL A 161 2.23 0.18 0.37
C VAL A 161 1.22 -0.95 0.56
N LEU A 162 1.47 -2.10 -0.05
CA LEU A 162 0.59 -3.26 0.09
C LEU A 162 0.69 -3.83 1.51
N THR A 163 -0.44 -3.91 2.19
CA THR A 163 -0.55 -4.49 3.53
C THR A 163 -0.77 -5.99 3.49
N HIS A 164 -0.58 -6.66 4.63
CA HIS A 164 -0.89 -8.09 4.80
C HIS A 164 -2.37 -8.44 4.47
N GLY A 165 -3.29 -7.47 4.58
CA GLY A 165 -4.70 -7.63 4.20
C GLY A 165 -4.97 -7.52 2.69
N GLY A 166 -3.93 -7.42 1.84
CA GLY A 166 -4.09 -7.33 0.39
C GLY A 166 -4.56 -5.97 -0.13
N VAL A 167 -4.57 -4.94 0.73
CA VAL A 167 -4.97 -3.57 0.36
C VAL A 167 -3.80 -2.59 0.53
N PHE A 168 -3.79 -1.54 -0.28
CA PHE A 168 -2.81 -0.47 -0.19
C PHE A 168 -3.17 0.51 0.94
N ALA A 169 -2.19 0.88 1.76
CA ALA A 169 -2.36 1.86 2.84
C ALA A 169 -1.23 2.89 2.83
N PRO A 170 -1.49 4.16 3.22
CA PRO A 170 -0.46 5.20 3.22
C PRO A 170 0.58 4.96 4.32
N VAL A 171 1.83 5.23 3.99
CA VAL A 171 2.95 5.26 4.93
C VAL A 171 2.82 6.51 5.76
N ILE A 172 2.56 6.33 7.06
CA ILE A 172 2.41 7.45 8.00
C ILE A 172 3.75 7.95 8.55
N ARG A 173 4.78 7.10 8.56
CA ARG A 173 6.10 7.39 9.12
C ARG A 173 7.15 6.40 8.62
N ASN A 174 8.36 6.88 8.47
CA ASN A 174 9.54 6.08 8.16
C ASN A 174 10.40 5.89 9.43
N PHE A 175 11.00 4.72 9.57
CA PHE A 175 11.96 4.41 10.63
C PHE A 175 13.26 3.94 9.99
N CYS A 176 14.37 4.52 10.42
CA CYS A 176 15.72 4.12 10.03
C CYS A 176 16.60 4.05 11.29
N ARG A 177 17.58 3.16 11.29
CA ARG A 177 18.57 3.04 12.36
C ARG A 177 19.84 2.38 11.84
N ASP A 178 20.96 2.72 12.45
CA ASP A 178 22.16 1.91 12.33
C ASP A 178 21.95 0.58 13.06
N TYR A 179 22.39 -0.52 12.44
CA TYR A 179 22.34 -1.84 13.03
C TYR A 179 23.67 -2.55 12.86
N ASN A 180 24.24 -3.00 13.98
CA ASN A 180 25.38 -3.88 14.01
C ASN A 180 24.99 -5.16 14.75
N GLY A 181 24.87 -6.25 14.01
CA GLY A 181 24.41 -7.54 14.51
C GLY A 181 24.05 -8.49 13.38
N PHE A 182 23.71 -9.73 13.73
CA PHE A 182 23.32 -10.73 12.74
C PHE A 182 21.92 -10.44 12.18
N VAL A 183 21.74 -10.72 10.89
CA VAL A 183 20.44 -10.68 10.20
C VAL A 183 19.97 -12.10 9.88
N TYR A 184 18.67 -12.34 9.94
CA TYR A 184 18.07 -13.59 9.50
C TYR A 184 17.73 -13.48 8.02
N VAL A 185 18.20 -14.47 7.24
CA VAL A 185 17.81 -14.63 5.84
C VAL A 185 16.75 -15.71 5.77
N VAL A 186 15.49 -15.30 5.67
CA VAL A 186 14.36 -16.23 5.50
C VAL A 186 14.29 -16.62 4.03
N LYS A 187 14.37 -17.91 3.75
CA LYS A 187 14.34 -18.49 2.40
C LYS A 187 13.06 -19.30 2.20
N PRO A 188 11.96 -18.68 1.73
CA PRO A 188 10.73 -19.41 1.51
C PRO A 188 10.88 -20.32 0.29
N ARG A 189 10.19 -21.47 0.29
CA ARG A 189 10.08 -22.27 -0.92
C ARG A 189 9.15 -21.57 -1.90
N GLY A 190 9.67 -21.13 -3.04
CA GLY A 190 8.87 -20.50 -4.08
C GLY A 190 8.95 -18.98 -4.16
N LEU A 191 9.69 -18.33 -3.25
CA LEU A 191 9.88 -16.88 -3.21
C LEU A 191 11.36 -16.54 -3.08
N LEU A 192 11.69 -15.30 -3.44
CA LEU A 192 13.03 -14.76 -3.21
C LEU A 192 13.31 -14.64 -1.70
N PRO A 193 14.57 -14.84 -1.26
CA PRO A 193 14.95 -14.63 0.12
C PRO A 193 14.67 -13.20 0.59
N VAL A 194 14.32 -13.05 1.87
CA VAL A 194 14.17 -11.76 2.55
C VAL A 194 15.08 -11.71 3.77
N SER A 195 15.78 -10.59 3.90
CA SER A 195 16.72 -10.33 5.00
C SER A 195 16.09 -9.39 6.00
N LEU A 196 16.07 -9.79 7.26
CA LEU A 196 15.40 -9.04 8.32
C LEU A 196 16.08 -9.23 9.68
N THR A 197 15.84 -8.29 10.59
CA THR A 197 16.41 -8.38 11.93
C THR A 197 15.76 -9.50 12.75
N PRO A 198 16.46 -10.11 13.73
CA PRO A 198 15.97 -11.25 14.50
C PRO A 198 14.57 -11.10 15.11
N GLU A 199 14.22 -9.88 15.47
CA GLU A 199 13.00 -9.47 16.15
C GLU A 199 11.85 -9.06 15.20
N HIS A 200 12.13 -8.86 13.91
CA HIS A 200 11.14 -8.42 12.92
C HIS A 200 10.00 -9.47 12.83
N PRO A 201 8.74 -9.09 13.09
CA PRO A 201 7.62 -10.01 13.05
C PRO A 201 7.25 -10.36 11.60
N VAL A 202 7.07 -11.65 11.37
CA VAL A 202 6.64 -12.23 10.10
C VAL A 202 5.28 -12.90 10.33
N LEU A 203 4.31 -12.59 9.46
CA LEU A 203 3.00 -13.24 9.50
C LEU A 203 3.15 -14.66 8.95
N THR A 204 2.82 -15.64 9.77
CA THR A 204 3.11 -17.05 9.47
C THR A 204 2.06 -17.97 10.07
N ILE A 205 1.96 -19.17 9.53
CA ILE A 205 1.20 -20.29 10.08
C ILE A 205 2.21 -21.30 10.60
N ARG A 206 2.17 -21.55 11.91
CA ARG A 206 3.00 -22.57 12.54
C ARG A 206 2.48 -23.94 12.13
N THR A 207 3.28 -24.71 11.42
CA THR A 207 2.90 -26.06 11.01
C THR A 207 3.44 -27.09 11.99
N VAL A 208 2.82 -28.26 11.96
CA VAL A 208 3.33 -29.45 12.63
C VAL A 208 3.62 -30.54 11.60
N LYS A 209 4.63 -31.36 11.90
CA LYS A 209 4.91 -32.54 11.09
C LYS A 209 3.78 -33.56 11.23
N CYS A 210 3.50 -34.28 10.16
CA CYS A 210 2.54 -35.37 10.13
C CYS A 210 2.96 -36.45 11.13
N GLU A 211 2.05 -36.86 12.02
CA GLU A 211 2.33 -37.87 13.06
C GLU A 211 2.68 -39.24 12.47
N ARG A 212 2.19 -39.53 11.24
CA ARG A 212 2.38 -40.81 10.57
C ARG A 212 3.68 -40.92 9.80
N ASP A 213 3.99 -39.96 8.94
CA ASP A 213 5.21 -40.01 8.12
C ASP A 213 6.39 -39.24 8.73
N ARG A 214 6.15 -38.40 9.76
CA ARG A 214 7.13 -37.58 10.50
C ARG A 214 8.04 -36.71 9.63
N THR A 215 7.73 -36.55 8.35
CA THR A 215 8.60 -35.91 7.35
C THR A 215 7.87 -34.76 6.67
N THR A 216 6.60 -34.94 6.33
CA THR A 216 5.78 -33.91 5.68
C THR A 216 5.05 -33.06 6.70
N ILE A 217 4.73 -31.81 6.34
CA ILE A 217 3.82 -30.99 7.15
C ILE A 217 2.39 -31.55 7.05
N CYS A 218 1.64 -31.46 8.13
CA CYS A 218 0.21 -31.77 8.07
C CYS A 218 -0.49 -30.77 7.13
N LYS A 219 -1.34 -31.26 6.22
CA LYS A 219 -1.95 -30.48 5.15
C LYS A 219 -3.37 -30.94 4.84
N GLU A 220 -4.22 -30.00 4.41
CA GLU A 220 -5.62 -30.25 4.08
C GLU A 220 -5.80 -31.23 2.90
N VAL A 221 -4.88 -31.21 1.94
CA VAL A 221 -4.89 -32.10 0.75
C VAL A 221 -4.27 -33.49 1.04
N CYS A 222 -4.10 -33.87 2.31
CA CYS A 222 -3.52 -35.16 2.66
C CYS A 222 -4.50 -36.32 2.40
N GLY A 223 -4.13 -37.28 1.54
CA GLY A 223 -4.96 -38.47 1.26
C GLY A 223 -5.20 -39.37 2.48
N ASN A 224 -4.38 -39.24 3.53
CA ASN A 224 -4.54 -39.97 4.79
C ASN A 224 -5.56 -39.34 5.75
N LYS A 225 -6.14 -38.16 5.43
CA LYS A 225 -7.05 -37.41 6.31
C LYS A 225 -8.37 -38.12 6.61
N MET A 226 -8.82 -39.00 5.73
CA MET A 226 -10.06 -39.77 5.90
C MET A 226 -9.89 -41.02 6.78
N LYS A 227 -8.66 -41.37 7.19
CA LYS A 227 -8.39 -42.54 8.02
C LYS A 227 -8.61 -42.19 9.49
N GLU A 228 -9.38 -43.00 10.22
CA GLU A 228 -9.83 -42.78 11.62
C GLU A 228 -8.74 -42.26 12.58
N LYS A 229 -7.52 -42.81 12.52
CA LYS A 229 -6.41 -42.41 13.42
C LYS A 229 -5.68 -41.13 12.99
N CYS A 230 -6.31 -40.17 12.32
CA CYS A 230 -5.64 -38.96 11.83
C CYS A 230 -6.12 -37.77 12.68
N GLY A 231 -5.22 -37.17 13.47
CA GLY A 231 -5.57 -36.02 14.33
C GLY A 231 -5.78 -34.70 13.59
N LYS A 232 -5.54 -34.67 12.27
CA LYS A 232 -5.70 -33.51 11.37
C LYS A 232 -5.23 -32.15 11.96
N PRO A 233 -4.00 -32.02 12.49
CA PRO A 233 -3.54 -30.75 13.05
C PRO A 233 -3.69 -29.51 12.16
N PHE A 234 -3.75 -29.67 10.84
CA PHE A 234 -3.98 -28.58 9.90
C PHE A 234 -5.29 -27.82 10.13
N GLU A 235 -6.30 -28.44 10.76
CA GLU A 235 -7.59 -27.78 11.07
C GLU A 235 -7.45 -26.65 12.11
N TYR A 236 -6.37 -26.68 12.90
CA TYR A 236 -6.07 -25.67 13.91
C TYR A 236 -5.02 -24.64 13.45
N TYR A 237 -4.62 -24.70 12.18
CA TYR A 237 -3.68 -23.73 11.63
C TYR A 237 -4.32 -22.34 11.63
N GLY A 238 -3.57 -21.37 12.16
CA GLY A 238 -3.98 -19.98 12.23
C GLY A 238 -2.79 -19.08 12.00
N GLU A 239 -3.09 -17.89 11.47
CA GLU A 239 -2.09 -16.85 11.26
C GLU A 239 -1.63 -16.28 12.60
N ILE A 240 -0.31 -16.18 12.77
CA ILE A 240 0.33 -15.60 13.94
C ILE A 240 1.50 -14.72 13.51
N TRP A 241 1.73 -13.65 14.26
CA TRP A 241 2.94 -12.84 14.11
C TRP A 241 4.06 -13.43 14.96
N LEU A 242 5.13 -13.87 14.31
CA LEU A 242 6.31 -14.41 14.97
C LEU A 242 7.56 -13.62 14.60
N ALA A 243 8.40 -13.29 15.59
CA ALA A 243 9.72 -12.75 15.31
C ALA A 243 10.54 -13.76 14.46
N ALA A 244 11.34 -13.24 13.54
CA ALA A 244 12.20 -13.99 12.63
C ALA A 244 12.97 -15.14 13.30
N LYS A 245 13.55 -14.87 14.47
CA LYS A 245 14.34 -15.82 15.24
C LYS A 245 13.56 -17.05 15.72
N TYR A 246 12.24 -17.01 15.70
CA TYR A 246 11.35 -18.11 16.10
C TYR A 246 10.76 -18.87 14.91
N LEU A 247 11.05 -18.47 13.67
CA LEU A 247 10.67 -19.23 12.48
C LEU A 247 11.41 -20.57 12.44
N ARG A 248 10.74 -21.61 11.95
CA ARG A 248 11.28 -22.95 11.78
C ARG A 248 11.10 -23.40 10.34
N CYS A 249 12.00 -24.27 9.87
CA CYS A 249 11.83 -24.91 8.58
C CYS A 249 10.52 -25.71 8.56
N GLY A 250 9.64 -25.41 7.59
CA GLY A 250 8.32 -26.01 7.47
C GLY A 250 7.16 -25.07 7.84
N ASP A 251 7.44 -23.96 8.53
CA ASP A 251 6.43 -22.92 8.72
C ASP A 251 5.98 -22.34 7.38
N ILE A 252 4.69 -21.99 7.27
CA ILE A 252 4.13 -21.37 6.08
C ILE A 252 4.15 -19.85 6.29
N LEU A 253 4.68 -19.10 5.33
CA LEU A 253 4.66 -17.64 5.37
C LEU A 253 3.43 -17.13 4.62
N VAL A 254 2.78 -16.11 5.17
CA VAL A 254 1.65 -15.47 4.51
C VAL A 254 2.19 -14.45 3.51
N PHE A 255 1.82 -14.61 2.24
CA PHE A 255 2.23 -13.71 1.16
C PHE A 255 1.01 -12.91 0.66
N PRO A 256 0.94 -11.60 0.92
CA PRO A 256 -0.15 -10.78 0.39
C PRO A 256 0.10 -10.47 -1.09
N PHE A 257 -0.97 -10.42 -1.87
CA PHE A 257 -0.95 -9.85 -3.22
C PHE A 257 -2.19 -9.00 -3.41
N ASN A 258 -2.09 -8.01 -4.28
CA ASN A 258 -3.19 -7.08 -4.53
C ASN A 258 -4.33 -7.79 -5.29
N THR A 259 -5.50 -7.87 -4.69
CA THR A 259 -6.71 -8.44 -5.30
C THR A 259 -7.61 -7.37 -5.94
N LYS A 260 -7.26 -6.09 -5.81
CA LYS A 260 -8.03 -4.99 -6.41
C LYS A 260 -8.05 -5.12 -7.93
N VAL A 261 -9.26 -4.96 -8.49
CA VAL A 261 -9.51 -4.92 -9.92
C VAL A 261 -10.00 -3.53 -10.31
N CYS A 262 -9.43 -2.97 -11.37
CA CYS A 262 -9.89 -1.77 -12.04
C CYS A 262 -9.83 -2.04 -13.55
N GLY A 263 -11.00 -2.13 -14.18
CA GLY A 263 -11.10 -2.24 -15.63
C GLY A 263 -10.98 -0.87 -16.27
N ILE A 264 -10.03 -0.72 -17.19
CA ILE A 264 -9.94 0.42 -18.09
C ILE A 264 -10.30 -0.03 -19.50
N ARG A 265 -11.09 0.76 -20.23
CA ARG A 265 -11.42 0.49 -21.64
C ARG A 265 -10.36 1.02 -22.57
N GLU A 266 -9.75 2.15 -22.21
CA GLU A 266 -8.71 2.79 -22.99
C GLU A 266 -7.50 3.10 -22.11
N LEU A 267 -6.32 2.95 -22.70
CA LEU A 267 -5.04 3.32 -22.14
C LEU A 267 -4.65 4.71 -22.65
N ASN A 268 -4.57 5.69 -21.76
CA ASN A 268 -4.24 7.06 -22.14
C ASN A 268 -2.72 7.28 -22.19
N LEU A 269 -2.15 7.27 -23.39
CA LEU A 269 -0.72 7.45 -23.65
C LEU A 269 -0.21 8.84 -23.29
N TRP A 270 -1.08 9.86 -23.22
CA TRP A 270 -0.70 11.21 -22.75
C TRP A 270 -0.14 11.21 -21.33
N ASN A 271 -0.52 10.23 -20.51
CA ASN A 271 -0.01 10.09 -19.15
C ASN A 271 1.45 9.61 -19.09
N TYR A 272 1.98 9.10 -20.21
CA TYR A 272 3.27 8.42 -20.26
C TYR A 272 4.31 9.13 -21.15
N VAL A 273 4.06 10.38 -21.51
CA VAL A 273 4.94 11.19 -22.36
C VAL A 273 5.33 12.50 -21.69
N GLY A 274 6.47 13.06 -22.09
CA GLY A 274 6.95 14.36 -21.59
C GLY A 274 6.03 15.51 -22.00
N LYS A 275 5.37 16.14 -21.02
CA LYS A 275 4.43 17.25 -21.24
C LYS A 275 5.15 18.60 -21.25
N PRO A 276 4.74 19.56 -22.10
CA PRO A 276 5.34 20.88 -22.18
C PRO A 276 5.39 21.57 -20.82
N PRO A 277 6.42 22.40 -20.57
CA PRO A 277 6.48 23.22 -19.36
C PRO A 277 5.28 24.18 -19.29
N SER A 278 4.92 24.63 -18.09
CA SER A 278 3.79 25.56 -17.87
C SER A 278 3.89 26.83 -18.74
N THR A 279 5.10 27.32 -18.98
CA THR A 279 5.39 28.46 -19.86
C THR A 279 4.80 28.29 -21.26
N TYR A 280 4.81 27.07 -21.82
CA TYR A 280 4.19 26.78 -23.12
C TYR A 280 2.70 27.13 -23.12
N TYR A 281 1.96 26.68 -22.10
CA TYR A 281 0.53 26.95 -21.99
C TYR A 281 0.23 28.43 -21.69
N HIS A 282 1.06 29.09 -20.88
CA HIS A 282 0.90 30.52 -20.63
C HIS A 282 1.06 31.36 -21.92
N ILE A 283 1.97 30.96 -22.82
CA ILE A 283 2.15 31.61 -24.12
C ILE A 283 0.92 31.40 -25.02
N LEU A 284 0.37 30.19 -25.06
CA LEU A 284 -0.85 29.91 -25.82
C LEU A 284 -2.03 30.75 -25.32
N ASN A 285 -2.25 30.76 -23.99
CA ASN A 285 -3.32 31.55 -23.37
C ASN A 285 -3.15 33.05 -23.63
N ALA A 286 -1.93 33.59 -23.47
CA ALA A 286 -1.64 34.99 -23.77
C ALA A 286 -1.98 35.33 -25.23
N ARG A 287 -1.73 34.41 -26.17
CA ARG A 287 -2.10 34.65 -27.57
C ARG A 287 -3.61 34.61 -27.79
N THR A 288 -4.32 33.68 -27.17
CA THR A 288 -5.79 33.62 -27.19
C THR A 288 -6.43 34.87 -26.60
N GLU A 289 -5.81 35.47 -25.58
CA GLU A 289 -6.22 36.76 -24.98
C GLU A 289 -5.83 37.99 -25.81
N GLY A 290 -5.31 37.80 -27.03
CA GLY A 290 -4.96 38.89 -27.95
C GLY A 290 -3.63 39.59 -27.64
N LYS A 291 -2.79 39.06 -26.73
CA LYS A 291 -1.48 39.67 -26.44
C LYS A 291 -0.54 39.59 -27.64
N SER A 292 0.31 40.61 -27.78
CA SER A 292 1.31 40.69 -28.86
C SER A 292 2.51 39.77 -28.63
N TYR A 293 3.26 39.47 -29.69
CA TYR A 293 4.52 38.73 -29.56
C TYR A 293 5.53 39.45 -28.66
N ASP A 294 5.57 40.78 -28.69
CA ASP A 294 6.50 41.56 -27.86
C ASP A 294 6.16 41.44 -26.36
N TYR A 295 4.86 41.42 -26.02
CA TYR A 295 4.40 41.11 -24.67
C TYR A 295 4.86 39.71 -24.24
N ILE A 296 4.67 38.71 -25.10
CA ILE A 296 5.04 37.31 -24.83
C ILE A 296 6.55 37.18 -24.59
N MET A 297 7.37 37.79 -25.45
CA MET A 297 8.83 37.76 -25.32
C MET A 297 9.29 38.41 -24.00
N LYS A 298 8.75 39.59 -23.67
CA LYS A 298 9.11 40.34 -22.46
C LYS A 298 8.67 39.62 -21.17
N THR A 299 7.52 38.95 -21.21
CA THR A 299 6.92 38.31 -20.01
C THR A 299 7.48 36.92 -19.75
N TYR A 300 7.68 36.12 -20.80
CA TYR A 300 8.02 34.70 -20.68
C TYR A 300 9.45 34.36 -21.10
N GLY A 301 10.23 35.34 -21.56
CA GLY A 301 11.65 35.15 -21.89
C GLY A 301 11.92 34.23 -23.08
N VAL A 302 10.93 34.03 -23.96
CA VAL A 302 11.06 33.21 -25.17
C VAL A 302 11.30 34.07 -26.39
N ASN A 303 12.14 33.61 -27.32
CA ASN A 303 12.34 34.28 -28.60
C ASN A 303 11.07 34.24 -29.46
N ARG A 304 10.88 35.27 -30.32
CA ARG A 304 9.71 35.39 -31.22
C ARG A 304 9.48 34.14 -32.06
N SER A 305 10.55 33.57 -32.62
CA SER A 305 10.47 32.35 -33.44
C SER A 305 9.96 31.16 -32.62
N VAL A 306 10.47 30.96 -31.40
CA VAL A 306 10.03 29.87 -30.50
C VAL A 306 8.56 30.04 -30.14
N ALA A 307 8.16 31.25 -29.73
CA ALA A 307 6.76 31.56 -29.44
C ALA A 307 5.86 31.34 -30.66
N TRP A 308 6.31 31.74 -31.86
CA TRP A 308 5.58 31.53 -33.09
C TRP A 308 5.36 30.04 -33.35
N HIS A 309 6.40 29.21 -33.30
CA HIS A 309 6.26 27.76 -33.51
C HIS A 309 5.30 27.12 -32.51
N TRP A 310 5.41 27.45 -31.21
CA TRP A 310 4.53 26.91 -30.18
C TRP A 310 3.06 27.29 -30.38
N ILE A 311 2.81 28.56 -30.70
CA ILE A 311 1.47 29.08 -31.01
C ILE A 311 0.86 28.37 -32.23
N HIS A 312 1.67 28.02 -33.23
CA HIS A 312 1.21 27.35 -34.44
C HIS A 312 1.25 25.81 -34.33
N GLY A 313 1.35 25.29 -33.10
CA GLY A 313 1.12 23.87 -32.79
C GLY A 313 2.37 23.00 -32.75
N SER A 314 3.58 23.56 -32.88
CA SER A 314 4.80 22.79 -32.63
C SER A 314 4.99 22.53 -31.13
N ALA A 315 5.37 21.31 -30.77
CA ALA A 315 5.76 21.01 -29.39
C ALA A 315 7.16 21.59 -29.09
N PRO A 316 7.44 21.99 -27.83
CA PRO A 316 8.80 22.22 -27.37
C PRO A 316 9.69 21.00 -27.63
N SER A 317 10.99 21.22 -27.86
CA SER A 317 11.95 20.13 -28.06
C SER A 317 11.89 19.14 -26.89
N GLY A 318 11.85 17.84 -27.19
CA GLY A 318 11.72 16.77 -26.20
C GLY A 318 10.34 16.59 -25.58
N HIS A 319 9.34 17.38 -25.98
CA HIS A 319 7.99 17.33 -25.42
C HIS A 319 6.95 16.94 -26.49
N VAL A 320 5.79 16.51 -26.01
CA VAL A 320 4.66 16.06 -26.82
C VAL A 320 3.47 16.98 -26.57
N VAL A 321 2.68 17.32 -27.58
CA VAL A 321 1.43 18.08 -27.44
C VAL A 321 0.24 17.23 -27.89
N LEU A 322 -0.91 17.47 -27.28
CA LEU A 322 -2.18 16.80 -27.63
C LEU A 322 -2.97 17.68 -28.59
N ARG A 323 -3.32 17.15 -29.77
CA ARG A 323 -4.17 17.83 -30.76
C ARG A 323 -5.06 16.82 -31.48
N ASN A 324 -6.37 17.09 -31.48
CA ASN A 324 -7.38 16.26 -32.16
C ASN A 324 -7.31 14.77 -31.77
N GLY A 325 -7.10 14.46 -30.48
CA GLY A 325 -6.98 13.08 -30.01
C GLY A 325 -5.66 12.39 -30.39
N MET A 326 -4.72 13.10 -31.00
CA MET A 326 -3.41 12.60 -31.40
C MET A 326 -2.31 13.31 -30.62
N LEU A 327 -1.21 12.60 -30.38
CA LEU A 327 0.03 13.05 -29.78
C LEU A 327 0.99 13.46 -30.88
N HIS A 328 1.48 14.70 -30.79
CA HIS A 328 2.36 15.32 -31.77
C HIS A 328 3.69 15.65 -31.10
N SER A 329 4.81 15.38 -31.76
CA SER A 329 6.12 15.86 -31.30
C SER A 329 6.60 16.98 -32.19
N GLY A 330 7.40 17.91 -31.66
CA GLY A 330 7.93 19.04 -32.42
C GLY A 330 8.95 18.65 -33.50
N ALA A 331 9.37 17.38 -33.55
CA ALA A 331 10.25 16.87 -34.60
C ALA A 331 9.43 16.55 -35.87
N SER A 332 9.71 17.27 -36.96
CA SER A 332 8.98 17.24 -38.24
C SER A 332 8.84 15.86 -38.92
N LEU A 333 9.58 14.85 -38.46
CA LEU A 333 9.60 13.49 -39.01
C LEU A 333 8.87 12.45 -38.14
N SER A 334 8.48 12.78 -36.91
CA SER A 334 7.75 11.81 -36.08
C SER A 334 6.29 11.79 -36.49
N ARG A 335 5.78 10.59 -36.79
CA ARG A 335 4.33 10.39 -36.97
C ARG A 335 3.59 10.64 -35.66
N ASP A 336 2.38 11.15 -35.80
CA ASP A 336 1.47 11.31 -34.69
C ASP A 336 1.01 9.95 -34.18
N ILE A 337 0.82 9.85 -32.87
CA ILE A 337 0.38 8.62 -32.19
C ILE A 337 -0.97 8.89 -31.53
N PRO A 338 -1.94 7.97 -31.53
CA PRO A 338 -3.19 8.16 -30.79
C PRO A 338 -2.93 8.50 -29.31
N ALA A 339 -3.67 9.45 -28.75
CA ALA A 339 -3.54 9.82 -27.34
C ALA A 339 -4.11 8.77 -26.40
N SER A 340 -5.06 7.97 -26.87
CA SER A 340 -5.53 6.78 -26.19
C SER A 340 -5.62 5.61 -27.16
N VAL A 341 -5.50 4.39 -26.62
CA VAL A 341 -5.67 3.14 -27.36
C VAL A 341 -6.59 2.21 -26.58
N GLU A 342 -7.46 1.47 -27.27
CA GLU A 342 -8.36 0.51 -26.63
C GLU A 342 -7.57 -0.64 -25.99
N VAL A 343 -7.95 -1.03 -24.78
CA VAL A 343 -7.32 -2.12 -24.02
C VAL A 343 -7.96 -3.44 -24.43
N THR A 344 -7.46 -3.99 -25.52
CA THR A 344 -7.86 -5.30 -26.06
C THR A 344 -6.92 -6.42 -25.65
N ASP A 345 -7.36 -7.66 -25.81
CA ASP A 345 -6.52 -8.83 -25.56
C ASP A 345 -5.27 -8.87 -26.45
N GLU A 346 -5.37 -8.40 -27.70
CA GLU A 346 -4.25 -8.32 -28.64
C GLU A 346 -3.20 -7.28 -28.22
N LEU A 347 -3.64 -6.09 -27.79
CA LEU A 347 -2.73 -5.06 -27.30
C LEU A 347 -1.99 -5.51 -26.03
N LEU A 348 -2.72 -6.14 -25.11
CA LEU A 348 -2.14 -6.70 -23.88
C LEU A 348 -1.14 -7.83 -24.16
N TRP A 349 -1.44 -8.68 -25.15
CA TRP A 349 -0.50 -9.68 -25.63
C TRP A 349 0.76 -9.04 -26.23
N LEU A 350 0.63 -7.98 -27.04
CA LEU A 350 1.77 -7.23 -27.59
C LEU A 350 2.64 -6.64 -26.47
N PHE A 351 2.05 -6.12 -25.40
CA PHE A 351 2.81 -5.67 -24.23
C PHE A 351 3.59 -6.80 -23.57
N GLY A 352 2.99 -7.99 -23.46
CA GLY A 352 3.70 -9.20 -23.04
C GLY A 352 4.91 -9.52 -23.91
N ILE A 353 4.74 -9.48 -25.23
CA ILE A 353 5.83 -9.70 -26.20
C ILE A 353 6.91 -8.63 -26.08
N TYR A 354 6.54 -7.36 -25.91
CA TYR A 354 7.51 -6.28 -25.70
C TYR A 354 8.34 -6.51 -24.42
N LEU A 355 7.72 -7.00 -23.34
CA LEU A 355 8.43 -7.29 -22.09
C LEU A 355 9.44 -8.44 -22.23
N ALA A 356 9.29 -9.31 -23.24
CA ALA A 356 10.23 -10.37 -23.55
C ALA A 356 11.29 -9.94 -24.56
N GLU A 357 10.83 -9.48 -25.73
CA GLU A 357 11.67 -9.31 -26.93
C GLU A 357 11.88 -7.84 -27.32
N GLY A 358 11.27 -6.92 -26.57
CA GLY A 358 11.23 -5.50 -26.85
C GLY A 358 12.34 -4.71 -26.18
N CYS A 359 12.71 -3.58 -26.79
CA CYS A 359 13.50 -2.55 -26.14
C CYS A 359 13.24 -1.17 -26.75
N VAL A 360 13.64 -0.13 -26.03
CA VAL A 360 13.72 1.24 -26.52
C VAL A 360 15.18 1.59 -26.79
N SER A 361 15.46 2.08 -28.00
CA SER A 361 16.78 2.55 -28.40
C SER A 361 16.67 3.93 -29.04
N GLY A 362 17.05 4.96 -28.27
CA GLY A 362 16.86 6.35 -28.66
C GLY A 362 15.37 6.68 -28.88
N ASN A 363 15.03 7.09 -30.10
CA ASN A 363 13.66 7.45 -30.50
C ASN A 363 12.89 6.30 -31.17
N GLN A 364 13.31 5.06 -30.91
CA GLN A 364 12.74 3.88 -31.57
C GLN A 364 12.36 2.82 -30.55
N ILE A 365 11.30 2.08 -30.88
CA ILE A 365 10.99 0.78 -30.27
C ILE A 365 11.51 -0.30 -31.20
N ALA A 366 12.14 -1.33 -30.64
CA ALA A 366 12.60 -2.49 -31.38
C ALA A 366 12.06 -3.79 -30.78
N PHE A 367 11.82 -4.77 -31.64
CA PHE A 367 11.57 -6.17 -31.25
C PHE A 367 12.65 -7.03 -31.90
N GLY A 368 13.39 -7.82 -31.12
CA GLY A 368 14.36 -8.79 -31.61
C GLY A 368 13.76 -10.19 -31.59
N LEU A 369 13.59 -10.85 -32.73
CA LEU A 369 12.84 -12.10 -32.84
C LEU A 369 13.67 -13.17 -33.55
N ASN A 370 13.31 -14.45 -33.37
CA ASN A 370 13.95 -15.53 -34.12
C ASN A 370 13.40 -15.57 -35.55
N LYS A 371 14.27 -15.81 -36.54
CA LYS A 371 13.86 -15.87 -37.96
C LYS A 371 12.86 -16.99 -38.27
N ARG A 372 12.71 -17.99 -37.40
CA ARG A 372 11.73 -19.08 -37.57
C ARG A 372 10.31 -18.68 -37.13
N GLU A 373 10.13 -17.52 -36.51
CA GLU A 373 8.87 -17.08 -35.91
C GLU A 373 8.10 -16.12 -36.83
N ASN A 374 7.93 -16.49 -38.10
CA ASN A 374 7.33 -15.60 -39.10
C ASN A 374 5.90 -15.16 -38.74
N SER A 375 5.09 -16.05 -38.17
CA SER A 375 3.73 -15.72 -37.71
C SER A 375 3.74 -14.68 -36.58
N LEU A 376 4.74 -14.72 -35.69
CA LEU A 376 4.89 -13.74 -34.61
C LEU A 376 5.27 -12.37 -35.16
N VAL A 377 6.21 -12.33 -36.12
CA VAL A 377 6.62 -11.10 -36.82
C VAL A 377 5.42 -10.42 -37.49
N GLU A 378 4.65 -11.18 -38.29
CA GLU A 378 3.48 -10.65 -38.99
C GLU A 378 2.41 -10.13 -38.01
N HIS A 379 2.23 -10.84 -36.89
CA HIS A 379 1.26 -10.45 -35.88
C HIS A 379 1.63 -9.12 -35.19
N ILE A 380 2.90 -8.96 -34.78
CA ILE A 380 3.41 -7.70 -34.21
C ILE A 380 3.25 -6.56 -35.24
N MET A 381 3.60 -6.81 -36.50
CA MET A 381 3.48 -5.82 -37.58
C MET A 381 2.04 -5.36 -37.81
N ARG A 382 1.06 -6.27 -37.69
CA ARG A 382 -0.37 -5.95 -37.78
C ARG A 382 -0.80 -5.07 -36.61
N ILE A 383 -0.58 -5.50 -35.37
CA ILE A 383 -1.02 -4.76 -34.18
C ILE A 383 -0.38 -3.36 -34.15
N MET A 384 0.93 -3.26 -34.43
CA MET A 384 1.61 -1.96 -34.46
C MET A 384 1.07 -1.01 -35.53
N ARG A 385 0.55 -1.54 -36.64
CA ARG A 385 -0.09 -0.76 -37.70
C ARG A 385 -1.51 -0.32 -37.29
N GLU A 386 -2.29 -1.22 -36.72
CA GLU A 386 -3.69 -0.98 -36.35
C GLU A 386 -3.81 -0.01 -35.17
N TYR A 387 -3.03 -0.22 -34.10
CA TYR A 387 -3.12 0.58 -32.87
C TYR A 387 -2.32 1.88 -32.92
N PHE A 388 -1.20 1.91 -33.66
CA PHE A 388 -0.29 3.06 -33.65
C PHE A 388 -0.02 3.67 -35.03
N GLY A 389 -0.54 3.09 -36.13
CA GLY A 389 -0.31 3.61 -37.48
C GLY A 389 1.15 3.49 -37.96
N LEU A 390 1.95 2.64 -37.31
CA LEU A 390 3.38 2.53 -37.58
C LEU A 390 3.71 1.28 -38.40
N LYS A 391 4.69 1.42 -39.31
CA LYS A 391 5.33 0.31 -40.03
C LYS A 391 6.79 0.23 -39.59
N PRO A 392 7.35 -0.99 -39.43
CA PRO A 392 8.74 -1.10 -39.02
C PRO A 392 9.71 -0.96 -40.20
N TYR A 393 10.94 -0.60 -39.88
CA TYR A 393 12.11 -1.00 -40.63
C TYR A 393 12.49 -2.43 -40.22
N VAL A 394 12.54 -3.34 -41.18
CA VAL A 394 12.84 -4.76 -40.94
C VAL A 394 14.31 -5.00 -41.26
N TYR A 395 15.05 -5.51 -40.27
CA TYR A 395 16.45 -5.90 -40.43
C TYR A 395 16.57 -7.41 -40.23
N GLU A 396 16.90 -8.12 -41.31
CA GLU A 396 17.16 -9.55 -41.23
C GLU A 396 18.64 -9.82 -41.00
N LYS A 397 18.92 -10.70 -40.04
CA LYS A 397 20.24 -11.29 -39.79
C LYS A 397 20.17 -12.80 -40.07
N LYS A 398 21.31 -13.49 -39.90
CA LYS A 398 21.43 -14.93 -40.19
C LYS A 398 20.40 -15.79 -39.44
N SER A 399 20.11 -15.46 -38.17
CA SER A 399 19.19 -16.22 -37.30
C SER A 399 18.09 -15.39 -36.63
N SER A 400 18.10 -14.08 -36.80
CA SER A 400 17.19 -13.15 -36.12
C SER A 400 16.60 -12.14 -37.09
N ILE A 401 15.41 -11.64 -36.75
CA ILE A 401 14.74 -10.54 -37.41
C ILE A 401 14.58 -9.43 -36.37
N ILE A 402 14.92 -8.20 -36.72
CA ILE A 402 14.72 -7.04 -35.85
C ILE A 402 13.72 -6.10 -36.51
N LEU A 403 12.61 -5.83 -35.83
CA LEU A 403 11.61 -4.86 -36.25
C LEU A 403 11.87 -3.55 -35.51
N LYS A 404 12.13 -2.45 -36.22
CA LYS A 404 12.32 -1.12 -35.60
C LYS A 404 11.24 -0.13 -36.00
N TYR A 405 10.57 0.44 -35.02
CA TYR A 405 9.52 1.44 -35.19
C TYR A 405 10.02 2.81 -34.73
N SER A 406 10.05 3.77 -35.66
CA SER A 406 10.54 5.14 -35.37
C SER A 406 9.42 6.01 -34.84
N SER A 407 9.40 6.23 -33.52
CA SER A 407 8.50 7.15 -32.84
C SER A 407 9.07 7.48 -31.45
N ASN A 408 9.48 8.74 -31.26
CA ASN A 408 9.92 9.22 -29.94
C ASN A 408 8.78 9.21 -28.93
N ILE A 409 7.55 9.52 -29.38
CA ILE A 409 6.33 9.52 -28.55
C ILE A 409 6.09 8.11 -28.02
N LEU A 410 6.03 7.11 -28.92
CA LEU A 410 5.74 5.75 -28.52
C LEU A 410 6.89 5.15 -27.70
N ALA A 411 8.15 5.42 -28.07
CA ALA A 411 9.31 5.02 -27.28
C ALA A 411 9.27 5.57 -25.84
N SER A 412 8.91 6.85 -25.69
CA SER A 412 8.70 7.46 -24.36
C SER A 412 7.56 6.79 -23.61
N ALA A 413 6.42 6.56 -24.27
CA ALA A 413 5.27 5.91 -23.66
C ALA A 413 5.59 4.48 -23.20
N PHE A 414 6.16 3.64 -24.07
CA PHE A 414 6.54 2.27 -23.75
C PHE A 414 7.62 2.21 -22.65
N SER A 415 8.62 3.10 -22.68
CA SER A 415 9.61 3.17 -21.60
C SER A 415 8.97 3.45 -20.23
N ASN A 416 7.93 4.30 -20.19
CA ASN A 416 7.24 4.61 -18.96
C ASN A 416 6.25 3.52 -18.52
N ILE A 417 5.56 2.88 -19.46
CA ILE A 417 4.56 1.84 -19.21
C ILE A 417 5.22 0.48 -18.91
N LEU A 418 6.19 0.10 -19.74
CA LEU A 418 6.75 -1.24 -19.82
C LEU A 418 8.25 -1.33 -19.47
N GLY A 419 8.96 -0.19 -19.43
CA GLY A 419 10.43 -0.15 -19.29
C GLY A 419 11.16 -0.07 -20.63
N SER A 420 12.45 0.26 -20.61
CA SER A 420 13.24 0.52 -21.82
C SER A 420 14.14 -0.64 -22.24
N ASP A 421 14.59 -1.43 -21.28
CA ASP A 421 15.57 -2.51 -21.47
C ASP A 421 15.30 -3.63 -20.47
N SER A 422 15.99 -4.76 -20.64
CA SER A 422 15.76 -5.99 -19.88
C SER A 422 15.88 -5.85 -18.36
N TYR A 423 16.61 -4.85 -17.86
CA TYR A 423 16.76 -4.59 -16.42
C TYR A 423 15.67 -3.67 -15.87
N THR A 424 15.15 -2.76 -16.71
CA THR A 424 14.15 -1.76 -16.32
C THR A 424 12.70 -2.16 -16.65
N MET A 425 12.51 -3.30 -17.32
CA MET A 425 11.19 -3.83 -17.65
C MET A 425 10.28 -3.89 -16.42
N ARG A 426 9.03 -3.46 -16.59
CA ARG A 426 8.00 -3.38 -15.55
C ARG A 426 6.63 -3.32 -16.21
N ILE A 427 5.57 -3.34 -15.43
CA ILE A 427 4.20 -3.12 -15.90
C ILE A 427 3.63 -1.93 -15.12
N ALA A 428 3.10 -0.93 -15.82
CA ALA A 428 2.44 0.22 -15.20
C ALA A 428 1.29 -0.23 -14.30
N GLN A 429 1.04 0.55 -13.25
CA GLN A 429 0.09 0.16 -12.22
C GLN A 429 -1.33 -0.09 -12.75
N GLU A 430 -1.82 0.73 -13.67
CA GLU A 430 -3.17 0.55 -14.22
C GLU A 430 -3.34 -0.78 -14.97
N LEU A 431 -2.28 -1.26 -15.64
CA LEU A 431 -2.24 -2.60 -16.24
C LEU A 431 -2.12 -3.69 -15.16
N MET A 432 -1.37 -3.43 -14.09
CA MET A 432 -1.33 -4.29 -12.90
C MET A 432 -2.66 -4.32 -12.14
N LEU A 433 -3.62 -3.45 -12.40
CA LEU A 433 -4.95 -3.44 -11.79
C LEU A 433 -6.04 -4.04 -12.68
N LEU A 434 -5.75 -4.35 -13.94
CA LEU A 434 -6.72 -4.97 -14.85
C LEU A 434 -7.33 -6.27 -14.26
N PRO A 435 -8.55 -6.64 -14.67
CA PRO A 435 -9.12 -7.95 -14.43
C PRO A 435 -8.13 -9.09 -14.73
N PRO A 436 -8.06 -10.15 -13.89
CA PRO A 436 -7.13 -11.26 -14.13
C PRO A 436 -7.28 -11.88 -15.53
N SER A 437 -8.50 -11.96 -16.07
CA SER A 437 -8.77 -12.44 -17.44
C SER A 437 -8.03 -11.64 -18.51
N GLN A 438 -7.91 -10.32 -18.34
CA GLN A 438 -7.15 -9.46 -19.25
C GLN A 438 -5.63 -9.56 -19.00
N GLN A 439 -5.21 -9.61 -17.73
CA GLN A 439 -3.77 -9.78 -17.38
C GLN A 439 -3.18 -11.10 -17.91
N GLN A 440 -4.02 -12.11 -18.10
CA GLN A 440 -3.61 -13.37 -18.73
C GLN A 440 -2.96 -13.16 -20.09
N HIS A 441 -3.41 -12.16 -20.88
CA HIS A 441 -2.84 -11.89 -22.20
C HIS A 441 -1.43 -11.32 -22.13
N ILE A 442 -1.13 -10.46 -21.15
CA ILE A 442 0.23 -9.98 -20.88
C ILE A 442 1.14 -11.15 -20.53
N LEU A 443 0.70 -12.01 -19.60
CA LEU A 443 1.48 -13.17 -19.18
C LEU A 443 1.71 -14.16 -20.33
N ARG A 444 0.69 -14.38 -21.19
CA ARG A 444 0.79 -15.23 -22.38
C ARG A 444 1.79 -14.68 -23.40
N GLY A 445 1.72 -13.39 -23.71
CA GLY A 445 2.69 -12.76 -24.62
C GLY A 445 4.12 -12.87 -24.08
N TRP A 446 4.32 -12.60 -22.78
CA TRP A 446 5.64 -12.71 -22.17
C TRP A 446 6.17 -14.15 -22.17
N ALA A 447 5.31 -15.13 -21.87
CA ALA A 447 5.66 -16.55 -21.94
C ALA A 447 5.93 -17.03 -23.38
N GLN A 448 5.31 -16.43 -24.38
CA GLN A 448 5.54 -16.80 -25.78
C GLN A 448 6.90 -16.31 -26.30
N GLY A 449 7.39 -15.16 -25.82
CA GLY A 449 8.73 -14.66 -26.17
C GLY A 449 9.84 -15.35 -25.37
N ASP A 450 9.83 -15.18 -24.04
CA ASP A 450 10.93 -15.63 -23.16
C ASP A 450 10.73 -17.04 -22.57
N GLY A 451 9.54 -17.61 -22.73
CA GLY A 451 9.15 -18.82 -22.02
C GLY A 451 9.63 -20.10 -22.68
N HIS A 452 10.07 -21.02 -21.84
CA HIS A 452 10.40 -22.39 -22.20
C HIS A 452 9.33 -23.30 -21.59
N GLU A 453 8.52 -23.92 -22.44
CA GLU A 453 7.48 -24.86 -22.02
C GLU A 453 8.09 -26.24 -21.73
N TYR A 454 7.81 -26.76 -20.55
CA TYR A 454 8.08 -28.13 -20.15
C TYR A 454 6.77 -28.87 -19.90
N ILE A 455 6.83 -30.19 -19.83
CA ILE A 455 5.68 -31.08 -19.63
C ILE A 455 4.82 -30.64 -18.42
N TYR A 456 5.45 -30.18 -17.33
CA TYR A 456 4.76 -29.88 -16.07
C TYR A 456 4.73 -28.39 -15.71
N ASP A 457 5.57 -27.57 -16.32
CA ASP A 457 5.74 -26.16 -15.97
C ASP A 457 6.21 -25.31 -17.17
N THR A 458 5.93 -24.01 -17.11
CA THR A 458 6.53 -23.01 -17.99
C THR A 458 7.59 -22.25 -17.19
N ARG A 459 8.79 -22.09 -17.76
CA ARG A 459 9.89 -21.35 -17.13
C ARG A 459 10.24 -20.12 -17.95
N ILE A 460 10.32 -18.99 -17.29
CA ILE A 460 10.60 -17.71 -17.93
C ILE A 460 11.71 -17.02 -17.14
N ILE A 461 12.71 -16.45 -17.84
CA ILE A 461 13.86 -15.79 -17.21
C ILE A 461 13.84 -14.31 -17.57
N THR A 462 14.03 -13.43 -16.59
CA THR A 462 14.20 -11.99 -16.83
C THR A 462 15.33 -11.42 -15.97
N ALA A 463 15.96 -10.34 -16.45
CA ALA A 463 16.93 -9.58 -15.66
C ALA A 463 16.24 -8.57 -14.72
N SER A 464 14.98 -8.19 -14.99
CA SER A 464 14.22 -7.28 -14.13
C SER A 464 13.58 -8.02 -12.96
N LYS A 465 14.04 -7.71 -11.74
CA LYS A 465 13.42 -8.17 -10.49
C LYS A 465 11.97 -7.70 -10.38
N VAL A 466 11.71 -6.46 -10.82
CA VAL A 466 10.39 -5.82 -10.73
C VAL A 466 9.40 -6.57 -11.62
N LEU A 467 9.75 -6.82 -12.88
CA LEU A 467 8.92 -7.59 -13.80
C LEU A 467 8.67 -9.00 -13.28
N ALA A 468 9.71 -9.69 -12.78
CA ALA A 468 9.57 -11.04 -12.25
C ALA A 468 8.55 -11.10 -11.10
N LEU A 469 8.60 -10.14 -10.18
CA LEU A 469 7.65 -10.05 -9.07
C LEU A 469 6.23 -9.62 -9.52
N GLN A 470 6.11 -8.79 -10.55
CA GLN A 470 4.81 -8.42 -11.13
C GLN A 470 4.14 -9.60 -11.84
N MET A 471 4.90 -10.37 -12.62
CA MET A 471 4.41 -11.59 -13.27
C MET A 471 4.09 -12.69 -12.26
N PHE A 472 4.86 -12.80 -11.18
CA PHE A 472 4.53 -13.65 -10.03
C PHE A 472 3.16 -13.28 -9.44
N GLN A 473 2.88 -11.97 -9.24
CA GLN A 473 1.58 -11.52 -8.77
C GLN A 473 0.44 -11.79 -9.78
N ILE A 474 0.66 -11.55 -11.07
CA ILE A 474 -0.34 -11.86 -12.11
C ILE A 474 -0.67 -13.36 -12.08
N ALA A 475 0.33 -14.22 -11.98
CA ALA A 475 0.11 -15.66 -11.88
C ALA A 475 -0.70 -16.05 -10.62
N LEU A 476 -0.42 -15.45 -9.46
CA LEU A 476 -1.24 -15.65 -8.25
C LEU A 476 -2.69 -15.19 -8.44
N ARG A 477 -2.91 -14.02 -9.07
CA ARG A 477 -4.25 -13.49 -9.36
C ARG A 477 -5.05 -14.37 -10.34
N LEU A 478 -4.35 -15.12 -11.18
CA LEU A 478 -4.93 -16.14 -12.07
C LEU A 478 -5.22 -17.47 -11.37
N GLY A 479 -5.01 -17.56 -10.05
CA GLY A 479 -5.18 -18.80 -9.28
C GLY A 479 -4.08 -19.83 -9.54
N LYS A 480 -2.96 -19.42 -10.16
CA LYS A 480 -1.77 -20.28 -10.33
C LYS A 480 -0.86 -20.14 -9.13
N LEU A 481 -0.09 -21.18 -8.83
CA LEU A 481 0.95 -21.15 -7.78
C LEU A 481 2.34 -21.04 -8.43
N PRO A 482 2.85 -19.83 -8.70
CA PRO A 482 4.17 -19.63 -9.25
C PRO A 482 5.28 -19.85 -8.23
N VAL A 483 6.49 -20.09 -8.73
CA VAL A 483 7.75 -20.09 -7.98
C VAL A 483 8.68 -19.07 -8.62
N ILE A 484 9.32 -18.24 -7.81
CA ILE A 484 10.38 -17.33 -8.24
C ILE A 484 11.69 -17.65 -7.53
N ASP A 485 12.78 -17.81 -8.29
CA ASP A 485 14.13 -18.01 -7.78
C ASP A 485 15.19 -17.27 -8.62
N HIS A 486 16.45 -17.35 -8.19
CA HIS A 486 17.57 -16.86 -8.99
C HIS A 486 17.86 -17.86 -10.12
N ALA A 487 17.97 -17.37 -11.35
CA ALA A 487 18.43 -18.19 -12.45
C ALA A 487 19.89 -18.62 -12.21
N PRO A 488 20.28 -19.83 -12.65
CA PRO A 488 21.66 -20.28 -12.52
C PRO A 488 22.61 -19.31 -13.23
N PRO A 489 23.83 -19.08 -12.70
CA PRO A 489 24.79 -18.17 -13.30
C PRO A 489 25.13 -18.64 -14.72
N ARG A 490 25.06 -17.72 -15.69
CA ARG A 490 25.63 -17.91 -17.03
C ARG A 490 27.16 -17.94 -16.93
N PRO A 491 27.90 -18.50 -17.92
CA PRO A 491 29.37 -18.52 -17.95
C PRO A 491 30.00 -17.14 -17.61
N PRO A 492 31.28 -17.12 -17.16
CA PRO A 492 31.86 -16.10 -16.25
C PRO A 492 31.91 -14.64 -16.74
N SER A 493 31.43 -14.34 -17.95
CA SER A 493 31.47 -13.00 -18.54
C SER A 493 30.30 -12.09 -18.14
N VAL A 494 29.28 -12.57 -17.42
CA VAL A 494 28.10 -11.75 -17.08
C VAL A 494 27.77 -11.81 -15.59
N LYS A 495 28.11 -10.73 -14.86
CA LYS A 495 27.78 -10.50 -13.44
C LYS A 495 26.32 -10.06 -13.19
N SER A 496 25.38 -10.32 -14.10
CA SER A 496 23.99 -9.88 -13.93
C SER A 496 23.14 -10.95 -13.25
N THR A 497 22.56 -10.63 -12.10
CA THR A 497 21.54 -11.47 -11.46
C THR A 497 20.30 -11.54 -12.34
N SER A 498 19.86 -12.75 -12.70
CA SER A 498 18.58 -12.97 -13.38
C SER A 498 17.62 -13.75 -12.48
N TYR A 499 16.33 -13.58 -12.74
CA TYR A 499 15.24 -14.17 -11.98
C TYR A 499 14.49 -15.13 -12.88
N ARG A 500 14.18 -16.31 -12.35
CA ARG A 500 13.42 -17.33 -13.06
C ARG A 500 12.06 -17.48 -12.38
N LEU A 501 11.02 -17.31 -13.18
CA LEU A 501 9.64 -17.62 -12.80
C LEU A 501 9.27 -19.00 -13.34
N ILE A 502 8.69 -19.83 -12.50
CA ILE A 502 8.21 -21.17 -12.84
C ILE A 502 6.72 -21.20 -12.55
N ILE A 503 5.91 -21.45 -13.57
CA ILE A 503 4.45 -21.52 -13.45
C ILE A 503 4.04 -22.96 -13.75
N ARG A 504 3.52 -23.68 -12.75
CA ARG A 504 3.07 -25.06 -12.93
C ARG A 504 1.77 -25.12 -13.71
N ASN A 505 1.66 -26.08 -14.62
CA ASN A 505 0.45 -26.34 -15.40
C ASN A 505 -0.67 -26.95 -14.56
N ASN A 506 -0.31 -27.71 -13.52
CA ASN A 506 -1.22 -28.30 -12.52
C ASN A 506 -0.60 -28.20 -11.12
N PRO A 507 -1.01 -27.21 -10.29
CA PRO A 507 -0.58 -27.14 -8.90
C PRO A 507 -1.35 -28.19 -8.08
N ARG A 508 -0.80 -29.41 -7.97
CA ARG A 508 -1.21 -30.38 -6.92
C ARG A 508 -0.47 -30.14 -5.61
#